data_AF-A0A8S9MNP3-F1
#
_entry.id   AF-A0A8S9MNP3-F1
#
_cell.length_a   1.000
_cell.length_b   1.000
_cell.length_c   1.000
_cell.angle_alpha   90.00
_cell.angle_beta   90.00
_cell.angle_gamma   90.00
#
_symmetry.space_group_name_H-M   'P 1'
#
loop_
_entity.id
_entity.type
_entity.pdbx_description
1 polymer ?
#
loop_
_entity_poly.entity_id
_entity_poly.type
_entity_poly.pdbx_seq_one_letter_code
_entity_poly.pdbx_strand_id
1 'polypeptide(L)' 'MIANPTDWPAFASELACFRFQRAGFLEFNISHIPRTRNSRADSLAKEARCTDVLFSHIDQTQPDRASLRNDSSPTTN' A
#
# COMPACT_ATOMS: atom_id res chain seq x y z
N MET A 1 11.67 13.27 -3.24
CA MET A 1 10.39 13.51 -2.51
C MET A 1 10.12 15.00 -2.58
N ILE A 2 8.89 15.41 -2.84
CA ILE A 2 8.55 16.84 -2.86
C ILE A 2 8.69 17.38 -1.44
N ALA A 3 9.50 18.43 -1.29
CA ALA A 3 9.76 19.03 0.00
C ALA A 3 8.70 20.07 0.34
N ASN A 4 8.24 20.88 -0.61
CA ASN A 4 7.33 21.99 -0.32
C ASN A 4 5.89 21.66 -0.72
N PRO A 5 4.89 21.87 0.16
CA PRO A 5 3.48 21.65 -0.17
C PRO A 5 2.99 22.46 -1.37
N THR A 6 3.60 23.62 -1.63
CA THR A 6 3.28 24.51 -2.75
C THR A 6 3.70 23.94 -4.11
N ASP A 7 4.70 23.04 -4.14
CA ASP A 7 5.19 22.43 -5.38
C ASP A 7 4.17 21.44 -5.96
N TRP A 8 3.28 20.88 -5.11
CA TRP A 8 2.16 20.05 -5.53
C TRP A 8 0.96 20.22 -4.59
N PRO A 9 0.10 21.24 -4.82
CA PRO A 9 -1.00 21.58 -3.92
C PRO A 9 -2.00 20.44 -3.70
N ALA A 10 -2.26 19.62 -4.73
CA ALA A 10 -3.16 18.47 -4.63
C ALA A 10 -2.63 17.34 -3.70
N PHE A 11 -1.35 17.38 -3.32
CA PHE A 11 -0.73 16.42 -2.40
C PHE A 11 -0.37 17.05 -1.03
N ALA A 12 -0.77 18.31 -0.81
CA ALA A 12 -0.36 19.07 0.36
C ALA A 12 -0.86 18.46 1.67
N SER A 13 -2.10 17.96 1.71
CA SER A 13 -2.70 17.28 2.86
C SER A 13 -1.93 16.02 3.24
N GLU A 14 -1.62 15.19 2.26
CA GLU A 14 -0.91 13.92 2.41
C GLU A 14 0.51 14.16 2.89
N LEU A 15 1.19 15.18 2.35
CA LEU A 15 2.53 15.58 2.79
C LEU A 15 2.53 16.08 4.25
N ALA A 16 1.49 16.81 4.66
CA ALA A 16 1.33 17.25 6.05
C ALA A 16 1.13 16.08 7.01
N CYS A 17 0.22 15.14 6.68
CA CYS A 17 0.00 13.91 7.44
C CYS A 17 1.28 13.07 7.53
N PHE A 18 1.98 12.89 6.41
CA PHE A 18 3.25 12.17 6.37
C PHE A 18 4.30 12.80 7.29
N ARG A 19 4.45 14.13 7.27
CA ARG A 19 5.39 14.86 8.15
C ARG A 19 5.05 14.70 9.62
N PHE A 20 3.77 14.76 9.97
CA PHE A 20 3.28 14.53 11.33
C PHE A 20 3.65 13.12 11.81
N GLN A 21 3.39 12.10 10.98
CA GLN A 21 3.72 10.71 11.31
C GLN A 21 5.24 10.49 11.42
N ARG A 22 6.03 11.06 10.50
CA ARG A 22 7.49 10.98 10.53
C ARG A 22 8.07 11.54 11.83
N ALA A 23 7.52 12.63 12.35
CA ALA A 23 8.01 13.27 13.58
C ALA A 23 7.93 12.37 14.82
N GLY A 24 7.13 11.29 14.77
CA GLY A 24 7.04 10.30 15.84
C GLY A 24 8.20 9.29 15.90
N PHE A 25 9.12 9.31 14.92
CA PHE A 25 10.24 8.37 14.85
C PHE A 25 11.57 9.09 15.12
N LEU A 26 12.39 8.52 16.00
CA LEU A 26 13.75 9.03 16.28
C LEU A 26 14.68 8.88 15.07
N GLU A 27 14.61 7.73 14.40
CA GLU A 27 15.34 7.44 13.17
C GLU A 27 14.37 7.00 12.08
N PHE A 28 14.56 7.52 10.88
CA PHE A 28 13.70 7.23 9.74
C PHE A 28 14.46 7.37 8.42
N ASN A 29 14.31 6.39 7.54
CA ASN A 29 14.90 6.41 6.20
C ASN A 29 13.90 5.94 5.14
N ILE A 30 13.91 6.59 3.98
CA ILE A 30 13.18 6.16 2.78
C ILE A 30 14.22 5.81 1.72
N SER A 31 14.11 4.61 1.16
CA SER A 31 14.92 4.18 0.04
C SER A 31 14.05 3.73 -1.13
N HIS A 32 14.57 3.88 -2.34
CA HIS A 32 13.95 3.31 -3.52
C HIS A 32 14.28 1.82 -3.60
N ILE A 33 13.25 0.99 -3.78
CA ILE A 33 13.39 -0.43 -4.12
C ILE A 33 12.75 -0.70 -5.49
N PRO A 34 13.35 -1.56 -6.34
CA PRO A 34 12.72 -1.99 -7.57
C PRO A 34 11.31 -2.54 -7.33
N ARG A 35 10.39 -2.28 -8.27
CA ARG A 35 9.00 -2.76 -8.18
C ARG A 35 8.89 -4.28 -8.00
N THR A 36 9.79 -5.04 -8.62
CA THR A 36 9.90 -6.50 -8.48
C THR A 36 10.22 -6.95 -7.04
N ARG A 37 10.84 -6.07 -6.24
CA ARG A 37 11.17 -6.30 -4.82
C ARG A 37 10.12 -5.74 -3.85
N ASN A 38 9.06 -5.11 -4.38
CA ASN A 38 7.94 -4.58 -3.59
C ASN A 38 6.61 -5.30 -3.94
N SER A 39 6.70 -6.57 -4.33
CA SER A 39 5.57 -7.35 -4.87
C SER A 39 4.36 -7.37 -3.94
N ARG A 40 4.58 -7.53 -2.62
CA ARG A 40 3.52 -7.59 -1.63
C ARG A 40 2.67 -6.31 -1.59
N ALA A 41 3.30 -5.16 -1.41
CA ALA A 41 2.57 -3.89 -1.35
C ALA A 41 1.89 -3.57 -2.69
N ASP A 42 2.51 -3.96 -3.80
CA ASP A 42 1.93 -3.79 -5.13
C ASP A 42 0.67 -4.66 -5.35
N SER A 43 0.70 -5.92 -4.92
CA SER A 43 -0.48 -6.81 -4.98
C SER A 43 -1.63 -6.25 -4.15
N LEU A 44 -1.37 -5.80 -2.91
CA LEU A 44 -2.39 -5.19 -2.05
C LEU A 44 -3.02 -3.95 -2.69
N ALA A 45 -2.19 -3.06 -3.25
CA ALA A 45 -2.68 -1.84 -3.89
C ALA A 45 -3.49 -2.14 -5.16
N LYS A 46 -3.11 -3.17 -5.94
CA LYS A 46 -3.87 -3.62 -7.11
C LYS A 46 -5.20 -4.26 -6.71
N GLU A 47 -5.18 -5.13 -5.71
CA GLU A 47 -6.40 -5.78 -5.22
C GLU A 47 -7.41 -4.75 -4.72
N ALA A 48 -6.98 -3.76 -3.95
CA ALA A 48 -7.83 -2.66 -3.48
C ALA A 48 -8.41 -1.77 -4.59
N ARG A 49 -7.78 -1.74 -5.78
CA ARG A 49 -8.35 -1.04 -6.95
C ARG A 49 -9.32 -1.92 -7.74
N CYS A 50 -9.03 -3.23 -7.82
CA CYS A 50 -9.85 -4.19 -8.56
C CYS A 50 -11.09 -4.62 -7.80
N THR A 51 -11.05 -4.54 -6.48
CA THR A 51 -12.18 -4.79 -5.59
C THR A 51 -12.71 -3.43 -5.15
N ASP A 52 -14.02 -3.19 -5.23
CA ASP A 52 -14.66 -1.97 -4.70
C ASP A 52 -14.71 -2.02 -3.14
N VAL A 53 -13.63 -2.51 -2.55
CA VAL A 53 -13.51 -2.87 -1.13
C VAL A 53 -12.46 -1.97 -0.52
N LEU A 54 -12.92 -1.05 0.33
CA LEU A 54 -12.07 -0.18 1.12
C LEU A 54 -11.42 -0.98 2.26
N PHE A 55 -10.11 -1.21 2.17
CA PHE A 55 -9.36 -1.77 3.28
C PHE A 55 -9.13 -0.69 4.34
N SER A 56 -9.70 -0.86 5.54
CA SER A 56 -9.51 0.06 6.67
C SER A 56 -8.15 -0.13 7.37
N HIS A 57 -7.50 -1.28 7.20
CA HIS A 57 -6.24 -1.65 7.81
C HIS A 57 -5.44 -2.62 6.93
N ILE A 58 -4.11 -2.48 6.91
CA ILE A 58 -3.19 -3.40 6.22
C ILE A 58 -2.80 -4.51 7.18
N ASP A 59 -3.40 -5.69 7.03
CA ASP A 59 -3.03 -6.88 7.77
C ASP A 59 -1.83 -7.59 7.11
N GLN A 60 -0.70 -7.57 7.81
CA GLN A 60 0.56 -8.17 7.36
C GLN A 60 0.65 -9.69 7.62
N THR A 61 -0.38 -10.30 8.18
CA THR A 61 -0.45 -11.75 8.41
C THR A 61 -1.35 -12.46 7.40
N GLN A 62 -2.11 -11.72 6.60
CA GLN A 62 -2.95 -12.34 5.57
C GLN A 62 -2.08 -13.02 4.51
N PRO A 63 -2.36 -14.30 4.19
CA PRO A 63 -1.78 -14.93 3.02
C PRO A 63 -2.21 -14.17 1.77
N ASP A 64 -1.39 -14.24 0.72
CA ASP A 64 -1.75 -13.67 -0.58
C ASP A 64 -3.15 -14.18 -0.97
N ARG A 65 -4.13 -13.27 -1.09
CA ARG A 65 -5.50 -13.65 -1.46
C ARG A 65 -5.58 -14.24 -2.87
N ALA A 66 -4.54 -14.03 -3.70
CA ALA A 66 -4.38 -14.78 -4.94
C ALA A 66 -4.30 -16.29 -4.70
N SER A 67 -3.75 -16.74 -3.57
CA SER A 67 -3.69 -18.15 -3.19
C SER A 67 -5.07 -18.71 -2.82
N LEU A 68 -5.96 -17.91 -2.20
CA LEU A 68 -7.31 -18.32 -1.83
C LEU A 68 -8.25 -18.48 -3.03
N ARG A 69 -7.96 -17.78 -4.14
CA ARG A 69 -8.75 -17.89 -5.39
C ARG A 69 -8.51 -19.21 -6.13
N ASN A 70 -7.39 -19.89 -5.87
CA ASN A 70 -7.07 -21.17 -6.51
C ASN A 70 -7.73 -22.37 -5.80
N ASP A 71 -8.07 -22.24 -4.52
CA ASP A 71 -8.76 -23.29 -3.74
C ASP A 71 -10.28 -23.33 -3.99
N SER A 72 -10.83 -22.32 -4.68
CA SER A 72 -12.25 -22.23 -5.05
C SER A 72 -12.48 -22.59 -6.52
N SER A 73 -11.80 -23.64 -7.00
CA SER A 73 -12.20 -24.30 -8.25
C SER A 73 -13.49 -25.09 -8.00
N PRO A 74 -14.60 -24.82 -8.71
CA PRO A 74 -15.82 -25.61 -8.53
C PRO A 74 -15.59 -26.98 -9.15
N THR A 75 -15.58 -28.02 -8.31
CA THR A 75 -15.71 -29.41 -8.74
C THR A 75 -17.01 -29.53 -9.53
N THR A 76 -16.91 -29.52 -10.86
CA THR A 76 -18.02 -29.77 -11.76
C THR A 76 -18.02 -31.25 -12.11
N ASN A 77 -19.09 -31.93 -11.62
CA ASN A 77 -19.64 -33.24 -11.99
C ASN A 77 -18.73 -34.48 -11.98
#